data_AF-A0A3E0L6D6-F1
#
_entry.id   AF-A0A3E0L6D6-F1
#
_cell.length_a   1.000
_cell.length_b   1.000
_cell.length_c   1.000
_cell.angle_alpha   90.00
_cell.angle_beta   90.00
_cell.angle_gamma   90.00
#
_symmetry.space_group_name_H-M   'P 1'
#
loop_
_entity.id
_entity.type
_entity.pdbx_description
1 polymer ?
#
loop_
_entity_poly.entity_id
_entity_poly.type
_entity_poly.pdbx_seq_one_letter_code
_entity_poly.pdbx_strand_id
1 'polypeptide(L)'
;MSILRYEENGIEFFTLEATGESGMSQSGLARLCGVKPHAVNQLVNSVITSSSPEFLKPLQGDELTLITSVNEFNNATILKDTVCACILEWYAFESQRPTEAARQAFRKFATFGIRSWIQGITGWQNPLTTKLPPEPPPAADIPNSANLPDLLNQLDILEHDLLVALKHRHAIHNIVEQPTVVDLSLNRIVHTAVHVQAETLNRAIDNLQSLRLITATLHTATETVQEVQTLWQTLNRLTQQVNQLRQENRHLQQTAKDQAVRLTVLRKRCQFQSPTPTNLRQLPILETDLEQRIHQITDILMAQQKRTGGKRAIETCTLRATMLARYELGESLEQIAQDLDRPYETVKTYVKLARQAIRV
;
A
#
# COMPACT_ATOMS: atom_id res chain seq x y z
N MET A 1 5.09 3.60 -19.23
CA MET A 1 5.36 4.06 -17.86
C MET A 1 4.01 4.31 -17.22
N SER A 2 3.72 3.73 -16.05
CA SER A 2 2.45 3.99 -15.37
C SER A 2 2.50 5.34 -14.67
N ILE A 3 1.56 6.22 -14.98
CA ILE A 3 1.42 7.55 -14.40
C ILE A 3 0.07 7.59 -13.69
N LEU A 4 0.10 7.93 -12.41
CA LEU A 4 -1.10 8.23 -11.65
C LEU A 4 -1.57 9.63 -12.02
N ARG A 5 -2.86 9.75 -12.36
CA ARG A 5 -3.53 11.02 -12.66
C ARG A 5 -4.65 11.26 -11.67
N TYR A 6 -4.73 12.48 -11.16
CA TYR A 6 -5.87 12.96 -10.40
C TYR A 6 -6.34 14.30 -10.96
N GLU A 7 -7.65 14.51 -11.05
CA GLU A 7 -8.24 15.75 -11.57
C GLU A 7 -9.26 16.32 -10.59
N GLU A 8 -9.07 17.58 -10.20
CA GLU A 8 -9.99 18.32 -9.32
C GLU A 8 -10.24 19.72 -9.89
N ASN A 9 -11.50 20.09 -10.14
CA ASN A 9 -11.86 21.38 -10.73
C ASN A 9 -11.13 21.69 -12.06
N GLY A 10 -10.78 20.63 -12.79
CA GLY A 10 -9.95 20.65 -14.01
C GLY A 10 -8.51 21.14 -13.79
N ILE A 11 -7.99 20.95 -12.57
CA ILE A 11 -6.56 20.97 -12.25
C ILE A 11 -6.11 19.51 -12.26
N GLU A 12 -5.15 19.20 -13.12
CA GLU A 12 -4.65 17.83 -13.29
C GLU A 12 -3.29 17.68 -12.61
N PHE A 13 -3.21 16.69 -11.72
CA PHE A 13 -2.03 16.30 -10.96
C PHE A 13 -1.52 14.96 -11.47
N PHE A 14 -0.19 14.82 -11.53
CA PHE A 14 0.47 13.64 -12.06
C PHE A 14 1.57 13.18 -11.13
N THR A 15 1.69 11.87 -10.94
CA THR A 15 2.82 11.24 -10.24
C THR A 15 3.26 9.99 -11.00
N LEU A 16 4.56 9.87 -11.25
CA LEU A 16 5.17 8.68 -11.83
C LEU A 16 5.22 7.55 -10.80
N GLU A 17 4.61 6.40 -11.08
CA GLU A 17 4.58 5.29 -10.13
C GLU A 17 5.99 4.79 -9.78
N ALA A 18 6.87 4.71 -10.78
CA ALA A 18 8.20 4.13 -10.63
C ALA A 18 9.18 5.00 -9.85
N THR A 19 9.13 6.33 -10.02
CA THR A 19 10.10 7.27 -9.45
C THR A 19 9.54 8.12 -8.32
N GLY A 20 8.21 8.25 -8.24
CA GLY A 20 7.53 9.18 -7.34
C GLY A 20 7.65 10.65 -7.76
N GLU A 21 8.30 10.93 -8.89
CA GLU A 21 8.36 12.28 -9.43
C GLU A 21 6.95 12.78 -9.76
N SER A 22 6.65 14.01 -9.37
CA SER A 22 5.30 14.56 -9.36
C SER A 22 5.26 15.91 -10.04
N GLY A 23 4.11 16.27 -10.58
CA GLY A 23 3.91 17.51 -11.29
C GLY A 23 2.45 17.77 -11.63
N MET A 24 2.21 18.81 -12.42
CA MET A 24 0.87 19.22 -12.83
C MET A 24 0.86 19.69 -14.28
N SER A 25 -0.31 19.60 -14.93
CA SER A 25 -0.46 20.15 -16.27
C SER A 25 -0.33 21.68 -16.23
N GLN A 26 0.21 22.25 -17.30
CA GLN A 26 0.34 23.70 -17.44
C GLN A 26 -1.00 24.45 -17.32
N SER A 27 -2.08 23.86 -17.87
CA SER A 27 -3.45 24.35 -17.72
C SER A 27 -3.94 24.27 -16.28
N GLY A 28 -3.63 23.17 -15.58
CA GLY A 28 -3.93 22.99 -14.15
C GLY A 28 -3.20 24.02 -13.28
N LEU A 29 -1.90 24.22 -13.51
CA LEU A 29 -1.09 25.22 -12.80
C LEU A 29 -1.65 26.64 -13.00
N ALA A 30 -2.06 26.99 -14.22
CA ALA A 30 -2.66 28.29 -14.48
C ALA A 30 -3.96 28.51 -13.70
N ARG A 31 -4.83 27.49 -13.64
CA ARG A 31 -6.07 27.52 -12.85
C ARG A 31 -5.77 27.62 -11.36
N LEU A 32 -4.79 26.86 -10.86
CA LEU A 32 -4.37 26.88 -9.47
C LEU A 32 -3.83 28.28 -9.07
N CYS A 33 -3.07 28.93 -9.96
CA CYS A 33 -2.61 30.31 -9.80
C CYS A 33 -3.72 31.36 -9.99
N GLY A 34 -4.91 31.00 -10.48
CA GLY A 34 -5.98 31.93 -10.80
C GLY A 34 -5.68 32.84 -12.00
N VAL A 35 -4.87 32.37 -12.95
CA VAL A 35 -4.47 33.12 -14.15
C VAL A 35 -4.88 32.40 -15.44
N LYS A 36 -4.84 33.11 -16.56
CA LYS A 36 -5.12 32.51 -17.88
C LYS A 36 -3.98 31.56 -18.29
N PRO A 37 -4.26 30.41 -18.95
CA PRO A 37 -3.23 29.46 -19.38
C PRO A 37 -2.10 30.09 -20.21
N HIS A 38 -2.42 31.09 -21.03
CA HIS A 38 -1.44 31.80 -21.84
C HIS A 38 -0.37 32.52 -21.00
N ALA A 39 -0.70 33.03 -19.81
CA ALA A 39 0.24 33.73 -18.94
C ALA A 39 1.33 32.79 -18.40
N VAL A 40 0.94 31.59 -17.97
CA VAL A 40 1.89 30.54 -17.56
C VAL A 40 2.72 30.06 -18.76
N ASN A 41 2.13 29.96 -19.94
CA ASN A 41 2.85 29.58 -21.16
C ASN A 41 3.91 30.61 -21.57
N GLN A 42 3.56 31.90 -21.56
CA GLN A 42 4.54 32.98 -21.75
C GLN A 42 5.65 32.92 -20.71
N LEU A 43 5.32 32.67 -19.44
CA LEU A 43 6.30 32.58 -18.36
C LEU A 43 7.27 31.42 -18.56
N VAL A 44 6.76 30.21 -18.82
CA VAL A 44 7.58 29.02 -19.09
C VAL A 44 8.47 29.25 -20.32
N ASN A 45 7.93 29.80 -21.40
CA ASN A 45 8.73 30.12 -22.60
C ASN A 45 9.80 31.19 -22.30
N SER A 46 9.51 32.18 -21.45
CA SER A 46 10.48 33.23 -21.09
C SER A 46 11.68 32.68 -20.30
N VAL A 47 11.44 31.66 -19.47
CA VAL A 47 12.49 30.92 -18.74
C VAL A 47 13.37 30.14 -19.72
N ILE A 48 12.77 29.54 -20.75
CA ILE A 48 13.51 28.83 -21.81
C ILE A 48 14.33 29.81 -22.67
N THR A 49 13.76 30.95 -23.05
CA THR A 49 14.40 31.91 -23.97
C THR A 49 15.28 32.97 -23.30
N SER A 50 15.65 32.77 -22.02
CA SER A 50 16.58 33.64 -21.27
C SER A 50 16.07 35.07 -20.96
N SER A 51 14.75 35.28 -20.98
CA SER A 51 14.10 36.56 -20.68
C SER A 51 13.17 36.45 -19.47
N SER A 52 13.58 35.68 -18.46
CA SER A 52 12.78 35.46 -17.25
C SER A 52 13.03 36.54 -16.18
N PRO A 53 12.02 36.78 -15.32
CA PRO A 53 12.20 37.54 -14.09
C PRO A 53 13.35 37.01 -13.23
N GLU A 54 13.97 37.90 -12.43
CA GLU A 54 15.12 37.57 -11.57
C GLU A 54 14.88 36.36 -10.67
N PHE A 55 13.67 36.25 -10.14
CA PHE A 55 13.23 35.15 -9.28
C PHE A 55 13.23 33.77 -9.97
N LEU A 56 13.02 33.71 -11.29
CA LEU A 56 12.91 32.46 -12.03
C LEU A 56 14.20 32.08 -12.77
N LYS A 57 15.25 32.89 -12.65
CA LYS A 57 16.60 32.58 -13.16
C LYS A 57 17.14 31.23 -12.65
N PRO A 58 16.87 30.78 -11.41
CA PRO A 58 17.33 29.46 -10.95
C PRO A 58 16.77 28.29 -11.76
N LEU A 59 15.63 28.45 -12.43
CA LEU A 59 15.03 27.43 -13.28
C LEU A 59 15.59 27.41 -14.71
N GLN A 60 16.47 28.36 -15.04
CA GLN A 60 17.03 28.52 -16.37
C GLN A 60 18.11 27.45 -16.62
N GLY A 61 17.89 26.59 -17.62
CA GLY A 61 18.79 25.48 -17.95
C GLY A 61 18.42 24.14 -17.30
N ASP A 62 17.43 24.13 -16.40
CA ASP A 62 16.89 22.91 -15.80
C ASP A 62 15.81 22.27 -16.69
N GLU A 63 15.62 20.96 -16.52
CA GLU A 63 14.55 20.22 -17.19
C GLU A 63 13.19 20.59 -16.59
N LEU A 64 12.45 21.46 -17.28
CA LEU A 64 11.20 22.03 -16.76
C LEU A 64 10.00 21.07 -16.78
N THR A 65 10.05 20.08 -17.66
CA THR A 65 8.95 19.14 -17.92
C THR A 65 9.30 17.75 -17.41
N LEU A 66 8.32 17.07 -16.80
CA LEU A 66 8.47 15.65 -16.42
C LEU A 66 8.48 14.76 -17.63
N ILE A 67 7.48 14.93 -18.49
CA ILE A 67 7.27 14.16 -19.71
C ILE A 67 6.64 15.09 -20.75
N THR A 68 7.21 15.10 -21.94
CA THR A 68 6.64 15.79 -23.11
C THR A 68 5.67 14.84 -23.81
N SER A 69 4.38 15.08 -23.60
CA SER A 69 3.23 14.49 -24.34
C SER A 69 3.29 12.98 -24.59
N VAL A 70 2.58 12.20 -23.76
CA VAL A 70 2.07 10.88 -24.16
C VAL A 70 0.68 11.10 -24.76
N ASN A 71 0.40 10.50 -25.92
CA ASN A 71 -0.85 10.62 -26.68
C ASN A 71 -2.12 10.33 -25.85
N GLU A 72 -1.98 9.74 -24.66
CA GLU A 72 -3.05 9.39 -23.72
C GLU A 72 -3.55 10.58 -22.87
N PHE A 73 -2.81 11.70 -22.80
CA PHE A 73 -3.13 12.85 -21.93
C PHE A 73 -3.37 14.16 -22.68
N ASN A 74 -4.09 14.13 -23.81
CA ASN A 74 -4.44 15.32 -24.61
C ASN A 74 -3.24 16.21 -24.99
N ASN A 75 -2.04 15.65 -25.15
CA ASN A 75 -0.78 16.39 -25.35
C ASN A 75 -0.50 17.45 -24.27
N ALA A 76 -0.97 17.23 -23.04
CA ALA A 76 -0.70 18.12 -21.93
C ALA A 76 0.80 18.15 -21.60
N THR A 77 1.36 19.36 -21.53
CA THR A 77 2.72 19.59 -21.02
C THR A 77 2.69 19.53 -19.49
N ILE A 78 3.38 18.53 -18.92
CA ILE A 78 3.44 18.31 -17.47
C ILE A 78 4.72 18.96 -16.94
N LEU A 79 4.57 19.93 -16.05
CA LEU A 79 5.68 20.64 -15.41
C LEU A 79 6.11 19.91 -14.13
N LYS A 80 7.42 19.87 -13.85
CA LYS A 80 7.96 19.31 -12.60
C LYS A 80 7.42 20.06 -11.39
N ASP A 81 7.24 19.36 -10.29
CA ASP A 81 6.81 19.92 -9.01
C ASP A 81 7.65 21.11 -8.54
N THR A 82 8.98 21.06 -8.68
CA THR A 82 9.88 22.17 -8.35
C THR A 82 9.55 23.43 -9.15
N VAL A 83 9.34 23.28 -10.46
CA VAL A 83 8.92 24.36 -11.36
C VAL A 83 7.56 24.90 -10.95
N CYS A 84 6.63 24.01 -10.61
CA CYS A 84 5.29 24.40 -10.19
C CYS A 84 5.31 25.20 -8.88
N ALA A 85 6.14 24.81 -7.91
CA ALA A 85 6.31 25.54 -6.67
C ALA A 85 6.86 26.94 -6.92
N CYS A 86 7.92 27.08 -7.71
CA CYS A 86 8.50 28.39 -8.02
C CYS A 86 7.53 29.30 -8.77
N ILE A 87 6.77 28.77 -9.73
CA ILE A 87 5.76 29.55 -10.47
C ILE A 87 4.61 29.97 -9.53
N LEU A 88 4.15 29.07 -8.64
CA LEU A 88 3.12 29.38 -7.65
C LEU A 88 3.58 30.44 -6.66
N GLU A 89 4.81 30.34 -6.17
CA GLU A 89 5.44 31.31 -5.28
C GLU A 89 5.54 32.69 -5.94
N TRP A 90 5.98 32.72 -7.21
CA TRP A 90 6.05 33.95 -7.97
C TRP A 90 4.66 34.61 -8.11
N TYR A 91 3.62 33.86 -8.49
CA TYR A 91 2.25 34.41 -8.57
C TYR A 91 1.65 34.75 -7.19
N ALA A 92 2.12 34.12 -6.11
CA ALA A 92 1.63 34.40 -4.75
C ALA A 92 2.24 35.67 -4.14
N PHE A 93 3.51 35.99 -4.45
CA PHE A 93 4.27 37.03 -3.75
C PHE A 93 4.97 38.05 -4.64
N GLU A 94 5.60 37.62 -5.74
CA GLU A 94 6.56 38.46 -6.49
C GLU A 94 6.05 39.00 -7.83
N SER A 95 4.97 38.43 -8.37
CA SER A 95 4.41 38.88 -9.62
C SER A 95 3.89 40.31 -9.52
N GLN A 96 3.80 41.00 -10.65
CA GLN A 96 3.28 42.37 -10.71
C GLN A 96 1.84 42.49 -10.17
N ARG A 97 1.08 41.38 -10.21
CA ARG A 97 -0.29 41.29 -9.67
C ARG A 97 -0.45 39.96 -8.94
N PRO A 98 -0.07 39.89 -7.65
CA PRO A 98 -0.22 38.68 -6.86
C PRO A 98 -1.68 38.25 -6.77
N THR A 99 -1.93 36.95 -6.88
CA THR A 99 -3.29 36.41 -6.82
C THR A 99 -3.56 35.72 -5.48
N GLU A 100 -4.75 35.95 -4.92
CA GLU A 100 -5.19 35.26 -3.70
C GLU A 100 -5.32 33.75 -3.90
N ALA A 101 -5.70 33.32 -5.11
CA ALA A 101 -5.74 31.90 -5.48
C ALA A 101 -4.35 31.25 -5.36
N ALA A 102 -3.30 31.88 -5.88
CA ALA A 102 -1.93 31.37 -5.76
C ALA A 102 -1.45 31.35 -4.30
N ARG A 103 -1.79 32.36 -3.48
CA ARG A 103 -1.45 32.39 -2.05
C ARG A 103 -2.11 31.26 -1.28
N GLN A 104 -3.40 31.03 -1.51
CA GLN A 104 -4.13 29.93 -0.88
C GLN A 104 -3.56 28.58 -1.32
N ALA A 105 -3.27 28.40 -2.60
CA ALA A 105 -2.64 27.19 -3.11
C ALA A 105 -1.25 26.97 -2.51
N PHE A 106 -0.41 28.01 -2.43
CA PHE A 106 0.92 27.94 -1.84
C PHE A 106 0.89 27.51 -0.37
N ARG A 107 -0.03 28.09 0.42
CA ARG A 107 -0.23 27.69 1.83
C ARG A 107 -0.58 26.22 1.99
N LYS A 108 -1.28 25.61 1.03
CA LYS A 108 -1.66 24.19 1.12
C LYS A 108 -0.45 23.26 1.15
N PHE A 109 0.66 23.59 0.48
CA PHE A 109 1.84 22.72 0.44
C PHE A 109 3.07 23.29 1.12
N ALA A 110 3.02 24.53 1.63
CA ALA A 110 4.17 25.19 2.26
C ALA A 110 4.75 24.39 3.45
N THR A 111 3.92 23.65 4.19
CA THR A 111 4.36 22.92 5.39
C THR A 111 5.05 21.59 5.09
N PHE A 112 4.66 20.88 4.03
CA PHE A 112 5.11 19.50 3.75
C PHE A 112 5.74 19.31 2.36
N GLY A 113 5.81 20.38 1.58
CA GLY A 113 6.38 20.39 0.23
C GLY A 113 5.38 20.02 -0.85
N ILE A 114 5.53 20.65 -2.02
CA ILE A 114 4.65 20.45 -3.18
C ILE A 114 4.66 19.00 -3.69
N ARG A 115 5.80 18.31 -3.61
CA ARG A 115 5.92 16.90 -4.01
C ARG A 115 5.02 16.02 -3.16
N SER A 116 5.20 16.09 -1.85
CA SER A 116 4.44 15.31 -0.86
C SER A 116 2.94 15.62 -0.98
N TRP A 117 2.61 16.88 -1.24
CA TRP A 117 1.22 17.30 -1.49
C TRP A 117 0.62 16.62 -2.72
N ILE A 118 1.30 16.69 -3.86
CA ILE A 118 0.83 16.08 -5.11
C ILE A 118 0.74 14.56 -4.95
N GLN A 119 1.73 13.91 -4.32
CA GLN A 119 1.71 12.47 -4.04
C GLN A 119 0.53 12.05 -3.16
N GLY A 120 0.23 12.84 -2.12
CA GLY A 120 -0.93 12.61 -1.25
C GLY A 120 -2.26 12.73 -2.00
N ILE A 121 -2.35 13.67 -2.93
CA ILE A 121 -3.54 13.86 -3.78
C ILE A 121 -3.68 12.71 -4.79
N THR A 122 -2.59 12.31 -5.45
CA THR A 122 -2.60 11.23 -6.46
C THR A 122 -2.72 9.83 -5.86
N GLY A 123 -2.62 9.71 -4.53
CA GLY A 123 -2.64 8.43 -3.83
C GLY A 123 -1.37 7.61 -4.03
N TRP A 124 -0.27 8.23 -4.46
CA TRP A 124 0.99 7.54 -4.67
C TRP A 124 1.56 7.03 -3.34
N GLN A 125 1.93 5.75 -3.32
CA GLN A 125 2.59 5.11 -2.20
C GLN A 125 4.00 4.70 -2.63
N ASN A 126 4.99 5.00 -1.79
CA ASN A 126 6.38 4.70 -2.13
C ASN A 126 6.60 3.17 -2.18
N PRO A 127 6.99 2.60 -3.34
CA PRO A 127 7.20 1.17 -3.47
C PRO A 127 8.34 0.64 -2.59
N LEU A 128 9.28 1.49 -2.14
CA LEU A 128 10.34 1.11 -1.19
C LEU A 128 9.84 0.91 0.24
N THR A 129 8.65 1.42 0.56
CA THR A 129 8.01 1.22 1.89
C THR A 129 7.18 -0.06 1.92
N THR A 130 7.08 -0.79 0.80
CA THR A 130 6.33 -2.04 0.71
C THR A 130 7.30 -3.23 0.65
N LYS A 131 7.47 -3.89 1.81
CA LYS A 131 8.23 -5.15 2.07
C LYS A 131 9.75 -5.04 2.26
N LEU A 132 10.16 -4.75 3.50
CA LEU A 132 11.15 -5.59 4.19
C LEU A 132 10.43 -6.22 5.41
N PRO A 133 10.54 -7.53 5.67
CA PRO A 133 10.17 -8.09 6.97
C PRO A 133 10.98 -7.34 8.05
N PRO A 134 10.37 -6.91 9.16
CA PRO A 134 11.10 -6.24 10.21
C PRO A 134 12.14 -7.21 10.77
N GLU A 135 13.41 -6.94 10.48
CA GLU A 135 14.51 -7.35 11.33
C GLU A 135 14.23 -6.76 12.73
N PRO A 136 14.34 -7.55 13.82
CA PRO A 136 13.99 -7.08 15.15
C PRO A 136 14.81 -5.82 15.47
N PRO A 137 14.17 -4.66 15.73
CA PRO A 137 14.90 -3.43 15.93
C PRO A 137 15.75 -3.51 17.21
N PRO A 138 17.01 -3.04 17.18
CA PRO A 138 17.77 -2.78 18.39
C PRO A 138 17.01 -1.72 19.19
N ALA A 139 16.90 -1.95 20.50
CA ALA A 139 16.19 -1.09 21.43
C ALA A 139 16.63 0.38 21.33
N ALA A 140 15.83 1.22 20.67
CA ALA A 140 15.83 2.68 20.85
C ALA A 140 14.55 3.29 20.23
N ASP A 141 13.82 4.00 21.10
CA ASP A 141 12.92 5.12 20.83
C ASP A 141 11.59 4.87 20.09
N ILE A 142 10.67 4.21 20.81
CA ILE A 142 9.25 4.55 20.73
C ILE A 142 9.13 6.03 21.13
N PRO A 143 8.55 6.93 20.32
CA PRO A 143 8.20 8.25 20.78
C PRO A 143 7.26 8.06 21.97
N ASN A 144 7.73 8.45 23.15
CA ASN A 144 6.97 8.36 24.39
C ASN A 144 5.53 8.78 24.13
N SER A 145 4.63 7.88 24.49
CA SER A 145 3.20 8.06 24.69
C SER A 145 2.80 9.52 24.84
N ALA A 146 1.76 9.93 24.11
CA ALA A 146 0.91 11.03 24.52
C ALA A 146 0.62 10.85 26.02
N ASN A 147 1.31 11.65 26.85
CA ASN A 147 1.22 11.54 28.29
C ASN A 147 -0.19 11.99 28.64
N LEU A 148 -1.04 11.05 29.07
CA LEU A 148 -2.39 11.33 29.58
C LEU A 148 -2.42 12.51 30.58
N PRO A 149 -1.40 12.71 31.45
CA PRO A 149 -1.28 13.91 32.29
C PRO A 149 -1.09 15.22 31.52
N ASP A 150 -0.38 15.21 30.39
CA ASP A 150 -0.13 16.39 29.56
C ASP A 150 -1.41 16.79 28.79
N LEU A 151 -2.18 15.80 28.36
CA LEU A 151 -3.50 15.98 27.74
C LEU A 151 -4.52 16.58 28.72
N LEU A 152 -4.50 16.13 29.98
CA LEU A 152 -5.34 16.69 31.05
C LEU A 152 -4.95 18.14 31.35
N ASN A 153 -3.65 18.47 31.41
CA ASN A 153 -3.18 19.83 31.58
C ASN A 153 -3.59 20.74 30.39
N GLN A 154 -3.56 20.24 29.16
CA GLN A 154 -4.01 20.99 27.98
C GLN A 154 -5.52 21.27 28.02
N LEU A 155 -6.33 20.34 28.53
CA LEU A 155 -7.76 20.54 28.75
C LEU A 155 -8.04 21.59 29.83
N ASP A 156 -7.30 21.57 30.94
CA ASP A 156 -7.44 22.56 32.02
C ASP A 156 -7.05 23.98 31.55
N ILE A 157 -5.98 24.09 30.74
CA ILE A 157 -5.57 25.37 30.13
C ILE A 157 -6.65 25.89 29.18
N LEU A 158 -7.23 25.01 28.35
CA LEU A 158 -8.32 25.38 27.46
C LEU A 158 -9.54 25.90 28.22
N GLU A 159 -9.96 25.19 29.27
CA GLU A 159 -11.08 25.60 30.11
C GLU A 159 -10.84 26.97 30.75
N HIS A 160 -9.63 27.21 31.26
CA HIS A 160 -9.23 28.48 31.83
C HIS A 160 -9.30 29.63 30.81
N ASP A 161 -8.73 29.43 29.61
CA ASP A 161 -8.70 30.45 28.55
C ASP A 161 -10.11 30.81 28.06
N LEU A 162 -11.00 29.81 27.94
CA LEU A 162 -12.40 30.03 27.58
C LEU A 162 -13.16 30.82 28.65
N LEU A 163 -12.94 30.51 29.94
CA LEU A 163 -13.55 31.24 31.05
C LEU A 163 -13.07 32.70 31.12
N VAL A 164 -11.79 32.95 30.85
CA VAL A 164 -11.22 34.30 30.79
C VAL A 164 -11.80 35.08 29.60
N ALA A 165 -11.88 34.46 28.42
CA ALA A 165 -12.49 35.09 27.24
C ALA A 165 -13.97 35.45 27.46
N LEU A 166 -14.73 34.59 28.17
CA LEU A 166 -16.12 34.87 28.53
C LEU A 166 -16.26 36.03 29.53
N LYS A 167 -15.37 36.13 30.53
CA LYS A 167 -15.34 37.26 31.47
C LYS A 167 -15.02 38.58 30.77
N HIS A 168 -14.04 38.58 29.86
CA HIS A 168 -13.72 39.75 29.04
C HIS A 168 -14.90 40.17 28.15
N ARG A 169 -15.58 39.21 27.52
CA ARG A 169 -16.80 39.48 26.73
C ARG A 169 -17.87 40.18 27.55
N HIS A 170 -18.15 39.68 28.76
CA HIS A 170 -19.15 40.26 29.66
C HIS A 170 -18.78 41.67 30.11
N ALA A 171 -17.50 41.90 30.42
CA ALA A 171 -16.99 43.23 30.78
C ALA A 171 -17.14 44.23 29.62
N ILE A 172 -16.79 43.83 28.39
CA ILE A 172 -16.95 44.66 27.20
C ILE A 172 -18.44 44.95 26.95
N HIS A 173 -19.30 43.95 27.04
CA HIS A 173 -20.75 44.09 26.86
C HIS A 173 -21.35 45.09 27.86
N ASN A 174 -21.00 44.99 29.14
CA ASN A 174 -21.46 45.90 30.19
C ASN A 174 -21.01 47.36 29.97
N ILE A 175 -19.80 47.57 29.42
CA ILE A 175 -19.27 48.90 29.11
C ILE A 175 -19.95 49.50 27.86
N VAL A 176 -20.30 48.66 26.88
CA VAL A 176 -20.91 49.10 25.61
C VAL A 176 -22.41 49.38 25.76
N GLU A 177 -23.14 48.63 26.58
CA GLU A 177 -24.59 48.81 26.75
C GLU A 177 -25.00 49.85 27.81
N GLN A 178 -24.12 50.23 28.75
CA GLN A 178 -24.38 51.31 29.73
C GLN A 178 -23.34 52.44 29.58
N PRO A 179 -23.49 53.34 28.58
CA PRO A 179 -22.50 54.39 28.34
C PRO A 179 -22.65 55.52 29.37
N THR A 180 -21.91 55.45 30.47
CA THR A 180 -21.60 56.66 31.24
C THR A 180 -20.52 57.44 30.48
N VAL A 181 -20.69 58.77 30.37
CA VAL A 181 -19.87 59.74 29.61
C VAL A 181 -18.47 59.22 29.27
N VAL A 182 -18.28 58.87 27.99
CA VAL A 182 -17.13 58.11 27.48
C VAL A 182 -15.94 59.03 27.27
N ASP A 183 -14.94 58.97 28.16
CA ASP A 183 -13.62 59.58 27.92
C ASP A 183 -12.82 58.79 26.87
N LEU A 184 -11.92 59.48 26.15
CA LEU A 184 -10.97 58.87 25.20
C LEU A 184 -10.13 57.71 25.80
N SER A 185 -9.96 57.70 27.13
CA SER A 185 -9.27 56.62 27.86
C SER A 185 -10.09 55.32 27.88
N LEU A 186 -11.42 55.40 28.01
CA LEU A 186 -12.31 54.24 28.08
C LEU A 186 -12.38 53.51 26.75
N ASN A 187 -12.38 54.25 25.64
CA ASN A 187 -12.40 53.65 24.30
C ASN A 187 -11.11 52.87 24.00
N ARG A 188 -9.95 53.37 24.46
CA ARG A 188 -8.66 52.66 24.36
C ARG A 188 -8.62 51.39 25.23
N ILE A 189 -9.25 51.41 26.40
CA ILE A 189 -9.40 50.25 27.28
C ILE A 189 -10.29 49.18 26.63
N VAL A 190 -11.44 49.57 26.07
CA VAL A 190 -12.35 48.65 25.37
C VAL A 190 -11.67 48.02 24.15
N HIS A 191 -10.97 48.80 23.32
CA HIS A 191 -10.24 48.28 22.18
C HIS A 191 -9.14 47.27 22.58
N THR A 192 -8.40 47.56 23.66
CA THR A 192 -7.37 46.66 24.19
C THR A 192 -7.99 45.38 24.75
N ALA A 193 -9.12 45.49 25.46
CA ALA A 193 -9.85 44.34 25.98
C ALA A 193 -10.41 43.44 24.87
N VAL A 194 -10.95 44.02 23.79
CA VAL A 194 -11.43 43.28 22.60
C VAL A 194 -10.28 42.55 21.92
N HIS A 195 -9.11 43.20 21.79
CA HIS A 195 -7.93 42.57 21.20
C HIS A 195 -7.44 41.38 22.06
N VAL A 196 -7.34 41.57 23.38
CA VAL A 196 -6.93 40.50 24.31
C VAL A 196 -7.94 39.35 24.30
N GLN A 197 -9.25 39.64 24.19
CA GLN A 197 -10.29 38.62 24.06
C GLN A 197 -10.17 37.85 22.74
N ALA A 198 -9.93 38.53 21.62
CA ALA A 198 -9.75 37.88 20.33
C ALA A 198 -8.51 36.97 20.31
N GLU A 199 -7.42 37.42 20.92
CA GLU A 199 -6.18 36.66 21.03
C GLU A 199 -6.34 35.41 21.92
N THR A 200 -6.99 35.55 23.08
CA THR A 200 -7.29 34.41 23.96
C THR A 200 -8.25 33.41 23.32
N LEU A 201 -9.24 33.88 22.56
CA LEU A 201 -10.15 33.00 21.82
C LEU A 201 -9.41 32.23 20.72
N ASN A 202 -8.51 32.88 19.98
CA ASN A 202 -7.73 32.22 18.93
C ASN A 202 -6.81 31.15 19.52
N ARG A 203 -6.14 31.41 20.65
CA ARG A 203 -5.35 30.39 21.36
C ARG A 203 -6.20 29.19 21.79
N ALA A 204 -7.42 29.43 22.30
CA ALA A 204 -8.33 28.34 22.65
C ALA A 204 -8.77 27.53 21.41
N ILE A 205 -8.99 28.18 20.26
CA ILE A 205 -9.31 27.50 19.01
C ILE A 205 -8.13 26.63 18.53
N ASP A 206 -6.91 27.14 18.59
CA ASP A 206 -5.71 26.40 18.20
C ASP A 206 -5.49 25.17 19.10
N ASN A 207 -5.72 25.32 20.42
CA ASN A 207 -5.68 24.21 21.38
C ASN A 207 -6.80 23.17 21.12
N LEU A 208 -8.00 23.58 20.69
CA LEU A 208 -9.05 22.63 20.29
C LEU A 208 -8.68 21.86 19.01
N GLN A 209 -7.98 22.50 18.08
CA GLN A 209 -7.52 21.84 16.85
C GLN A 209 -6.41 20.83 17.13
N SER A 210 -5.46 21.15 18.01
CA SER A 210 -4.43 20.20 18.44
C SER A 210 -5.04 18.99 19.14
N LEU A 211 -5.99 19.20 20.06
CA LEU A 211 -6.72 18.13 20.74
C LEU A 211 -7.52 17.25 19.77
N ARG A 212 -8.15 17.84 18.74
CA ARG A 212 -8.84 17.07 17.69
C ARG A 212 -7.88 16.18 16.91
N LEU A 213 -6.69 16.69 16.57
CA LEU A 213 -5.68 15.92 15.85
C LEU A 213 -5.19 14.75 16.71
N ILE A 214 -4.95 14.98 18.00
CA ILE A 214 -4.60 13.92 18.97
C ILE A 214 -5.74 12.90 19.13
N THR A 215 -7.00 13.35 19.15
CA THR A 215 -8.14 12.43 19.26
C THR A 215 -8.29 11.56 18.01
N ALA A 216 -8.01 12.12 16.82
CA ALA A 216 -8.03 11.37 15.56
C ALA A 216 -6.91 10.33 15.51
N THR A 217 -5.70 10.64 15.99
CA THR A 217 -4.60 9.67 16.05
C THR A 217 -4.83 8.57 17.10
N LEU A 218 -5.49 8.89 18.22
CA LEU A 218 -5.93 7.88 19.17
C LEU A 218 -7.02 6.97 18.58
N HIS A 219 -7.93 7.52 17.77
CA HIS A 219 -8.97 6.72 17.12
C HIS A 219 -8.40 5.71 16.13
N THR A 220 -7.47 6.13 15.28
CA THR A 220 -6.78 5.22 14.34
C THR A 220 -5.95 4.18 15.09
N ALA A 221 -5.29 4.56 16.19
CA ALA A 221 -4.61 3.60 17.06
C ALA A 221 -5.60 2.57 17.65
N THR A 222 -6.79 2.99 18.11
CA THR A 222 -7.80 2.05 18.60
C THR A 222 -8.34 1.10 17.52
N GLU A 223 -8.49 1.56 16.28
CA GLU A 223 -8.89 0.72 15.16
C GLU A 223 -7.84 -0.37 14.88
N THR A 224 -6.55 -0.02 14.85
CA THR A 224 -5.48 -1.01 14.67
C THR A 224 -5.42 -2.05 15.80
N VAL A 225 -5.73 -1.64 17.04
CA VAL A 225 -5.82 -2.57 18.18
C VAL A 225 -6.99 -3.54 18.01
N GLN A 226 -8.13 -3.07 17.50
CA GLN A 226 -9.27 -3.94 17.20
C GLN A 226 -8.93 -4.95 16.09
N GLU A 227 -8.24 -4.52 15.02
CA GLU A 227 -7.79 -5.42 13.96
C GLU A 227 -6.87 -6.52 14.51
N VAL A 228 -5.87 -6.16 15.32
CA VAL A 228 -4.97 -7.12 15.98
C VAL A 228 -5.74 -8.10 16.87
N GLN A 229 -6.78 -7.64 17.56
CA GLN A 229 -7.63 -8.50 18.37
C GLN A 229 -8.42 -9.50 17.52
N THR A 230 -8.95 -9.09 16.35
CA THR A 230 -9.62 -10.01 15.42
C THR A 230 -8.65 -11.05 14.84
N LEU A 231 -7.43 -10.65 14.52
CA LEU A 231 -6.37 -11.56 14.08
C LEU A 231 -6.01 -12.59 15.16
N TRP A 232 -5.96 -12.17 16.42
CA TRP A 232 -5.71 -13.09 17.52
C TRP A 232 -6.86 -14.11 17.71
N GLN A 233 -8.11 -13.66 17.58
CA GLN A 233 -9.28 -14.54 17.65
C GLN A 233 -9.31 -15.56 16.51
N THR A 234 -9.01 -15.12 15.28
CA THR A 234 -8.91 -16.02 14.12
C THR A 234 -7.78 -17.03 14.26
N LEU A 235 -6.61 -16.62 14.75
CA LEU A 235 -5.49 -17.51 15.04
C LEU A 235 -5.86 -18.59 16.07
N ASN A 236 -6.57 -18.21 17.13
CA ASN A 236 -7.04 -19.16 18.13
C ASN A 236 -8.04 -20.17 17.56
N ARG A 237 -8.98 -19.71 16.73
CA ARG A 237 -9.93 -20.59 16.04
C ARG A 237 -9.22 -21.60 15.14
N LEU A 238 -8.25 -21.15 14.33
CA LEU A 238 -7.46 -22.04 13.48
C LEU A 238 -6.67 -23.06 14.30
N THR A 239 -6.08 -22.62 15.40
CA THR A 239 -5.35 -23.50 16.33
C THR A 239 -6.26 -24.60 16.88
N GLN A 240 -7.49 -24.27 17.27
CA GLN A 240 -8.48 -25.24 17.72
C GLN A 240 -8.84 -26.25 16.62
N GLN A 241 -9.09 -25.78 15.39
CA GLN A 241 -9.40 -26.66 14.26
C GLN A 241 -8.26 -27.62 13.93
N VAL A 242 -7.01 -27.15 13.95
CA VAL A 242 -5.83 -28.01 13.73
C VAL A 242 -5.74 -29.09 14.81
N ASN A 243 -5.99 -28.73 16.08
CA ASN A 243 -5.98 -29.69 17.17
C ASN A 243 -7.10 -30.74 17.05
N GLN A 244 -8.29 -30.34 16.59
CA GLN A 244 -9.37 -31.27 16.28
C GLN A 244 -8.98 -32.24 15.17
N LEU A 245 -8.46 -31.74 14.04
CA LEU A 245 -8.00 -32.59 12.92
C LEU A 245 -6.89 -33.57 13.35
N ARG A 246 -6.02 -33.16 14.29
CA ARG A 246 -5.01 -34.06 14.87
C ARG A 246 -5.62 -35.15 15.75
N GLN A 247 -6.70 -34.87 16.46
CA GLN A 247 -7.42 -35.89 17.24
C GLN A 247 -8.14 -36.88 16.31
N GLU A 248 -8.83 -36.38 15.29
CA GLU A 248 -9.51 -37.20 14.29
C GLU A 248 -8.53 -38.12 13.55
N ASN A 249 -7.37 -37.59 13.12
CA ASN A 249 -6.32 -38.41 12.50
C ASN A 249 -5.80 -39.52 13.42
N ARG A 250 -5.62 -39.25 14.72
CA ARG A 250 -5.22 -40.28 15.68
C ARG A 250 -6.28 -41.36 15.81
N HIS A 251 -7.56 -40.97 15.83
CA HIS A 251 -8.67 -41.93 15.86
C HIS A 251 -8.69 -42.80 14.60
N LEU A 252 -8.58 -42.20 13.41
CA LEU A 252 -8.52 -42.92 12.14
C LEU A 252 -7.35 -43.90 12.09
N GLN A 253 -6.15 -43.48 12.53
CA GLN A 253 -5.00 -44.38 12.62
C GLN A 253 -5.26 -45.57 13.56
N GLN A 254 -5.95 -45.35 14.68
CA GLN A 254 -6.30 -46.44 15.59
C GLN A 254 -7.29 -47.41 14.93
N THR A 255 -8.35 -46.90 14.30
CA THR A 255 -9.33 -47.75 13.61
C THR A 255 -8.70 -48.56 12.47
N ALA A 256 -7.79 -47.96 11.71
CA ALA A 256 -7.04 -48.65 10.65
C ALA A 256 -6.15 -49.76 11.23
N LYS A 257 -5.47 -49.52 12.36
CA LYS A 257 -4.70 -50.55 13.07
C LYS A 257 -5.60 -51.69 13.55
N ASP A 258 -6.75 -51.38 14.15
CA ASP A 258 -7.70 -52.38 14.65
C ASP A 258 -8.27 -53.23 13.50
N GLN A 259 -8.59 -52.59 12.37
CA GLN A 259 -9.01 -53.29 11.15
C GLN A 259 -7.90 -54.17 10.58
N ALA A 260 -6.66 -53.69 10.53
CA ALA A 260 -5.51 -54.48 10.07
C ALA A 260 -5.27 -55.71 10.96
N VAL A 261 -5.41 -55.57 12.28
CA VAL A 261 -5.33 -56.70 13.22
C VAL A 261 -6.46 -57.70 12.95
N ARG A 262 -7.71 -57.24 12.79
CA ARG A 262 -8.85 -58.11 12.45
C ARG A 262 -8.62 -58.86 11.13
N LEU A 263 -8.17 -58.18 10.09
CA LEU A 263 -7.85 -58.78 8.79
C LEU A 263 -6.70 -59.78 8.90
N THR A 264 -5.69 -59.49 9.73
CA THR A 264 -4.57 -60.43 9.97
C THR A 264 -5.05 -61.69 10.67
N VAL A 265 -5.93 -61.57 11.67
CA VAL A 265 -6.55 -62.72 12.35
C VAL A 265 -7.40 -63.54 11.39
N LEU A 266 -8.25 -62.89 10.57
CA LEU A 266 -9.04 -63.57 9.55
C LEU A 266 -8.16 -64.27 8.52
N ARG A 267 -7.08 -63.62 8.05
CA ARG A 267 -6.10 -64.20 7.12
C ARG A 267 -5.40 -65.42 7.70
N LYS A 268 -4.98 -65.38 8.98
CA LYS A 268 -4.41 -66.54 9.69
C LYS A 268 -5.43 -67.68 9.83
N ARG A 269 -6.71 -67.36 10.00
CA ARG A 269 -7.80 -68.36 10.05
C ARG A 269 -8.06 -69.01 8.69
N CYS A 270 -7.94 -68.25 7.60
CA CYS A 270 -8.06 -68.75 6.23
C CYS A 270 -6.78 -69.48 5.73
N GLN A 271 -5.61 -69.26 6.34
CA GLN A 271 -4.35 -69.93 5.97
C GLN A 271 -4.26 -71.42 6.37
N PHE A 272 -5.27 -71.99 7.03
CA PHE A 272 -5.38 -73.45 7.22
C PHE A 272 -5.90 -74.21 5.98
N GLN A 273 -6.11 -73.52 4.85
CA GLN A 273 -6.30 -74.15 3.55
C GLN A 273 -5.39 -73.45 2.52
N SER A 274 -4.26 -74.07 2.18
CA SER A 274 -3.37 -73.69 1.07
C SER A 274 -3.83 -74.32 -0.26
N PRO A 275 -3.26 -74.01 -1.46
CA PRO A 275 -2.39 -72.90 -1.95
C PRO A 275 -3.15 -72.02 -2.99
N THR A 276 -2.74 -70.84 -3.51
CA THR A 276 -1.63 -70.45 -4.42
C THR A 276 -1.79 -68.91 -4.66
N PRO A 277 -0.75 -68.08 -4.95
CA PRO A 277 -0.92 -66.64 -4.99
C PRO A 277 -1.33 -66.17 -6.39
N THR A 278 -2.60 -65.80 -6.58
CA THR A 278 -3.07 -65.11 -7.78
C THR A 278 -3.31 -63.63 -7.46
N ASN A 279 -2.46 -62.81 -8.06
CA ASN A 279 -2.59 -61.38 -8.35
C ASN A 279 -3.97 -60.74 -8.05
N LEU A 280 -4.00 -59.85 -7.06
CA LEU A 280 -5.10 -58.90 -6.88
C LEU A 280 -4.90 -57.71 -7.81
N ARG A 281 -5.54 -57.77 -8.99
CA ARG A 281 -5.82 -56.62 -9.86
C ARG A 281 -6.80 -55.67 -9.16
N GLN A 282 -6.35 -54.45 -8.87
CA GLN A 282 -7.09 -53.22 -8.60
C GLN A 282 -6.24 -52.11 -9.27
N LEU A 283 -6.65 -51.21 -10.17
CA LEU A 283 -7.93 -50.63 -10.60
C LEU A 283 -7.78 -50.07 -12.04
N PRO A 284 -8.64 -50.40 -13.02
CA PRO A 284 -8.53 -49.87 -14.40
C PRO A 284 -8.77 -48.35 -14.54
N ILE A 285 -9.35 -47.71 -13.52
CA ILE A 285 -9.79 -46.32 -13.58
C ILE A 285 -8.63 -45.34 -13.31
N LEU A 286 -7.69 -45.70 -12.44
CA LEU A 286 -6.50 -44.87 -12.15
C LEU A 286 -5.43 -44.95 -13.25
N GLU A 287 -5.31 -46.11 -13.92
CA GLU A 287 -4.36 -46.30 -15.02
C GLU A 287 -4.75 -45.44 -16.24
N THR A 288 -6.05 -45.33 -16.52
CA THR A 288 -6.56 -44.52 -17.65
C THR A 288 -6.27 -43.03 -17.46
N ASP A 289 -6.41 -42.51 -16.22
CA ASP A 289 -6.12 -41.10 -15.91
C ASP A 289 -4.61 -40.80 -15.96
N LEU A 290 -3.78 -41.75 -15.52
CA LEU A 290 -2.33 -41.64 -15.57
C LEU A 290 -1.81 -41.56 -17.00
N GLU A 291 -2.28 -42.43 -17.90
CA GLU A 291 -1.87 -42.43 -19.30
C GLU A 291 -2.25 -41.13 -20.02
N GLN A 292 -3.48 -40.65 -19.81
CA GLN A 292 -3.94 -39.37 -20.36
C GLN A 292 -3.06 -38.21 -19.87
N ARG A 293 -2.72 -38.20 -18.58
CA ARG A 293 -1.88 -37.15 -18.00
C ARG A 293 -0.45 -37.19 -18.54
N ILE A 294 0.11 -38.38 -18.76
CA ILE A 294 1.43 -38.54 -19.40
C ILE A 294 1.42 -37.97 -20.81
N HIS A 295 0.38 -38.25 -21.61
CA HIS A 295 0.25 -37.72 -22.96
C HIS A 295 0.20 -36.19 -22.96
N GLN A 296 -0.65 -35.59 -22.12
CA GLN A 296 -0.75 -34.13 -22.00
C GLN A 296 0.59 -33.47 -21.65
N ILE A 297 1.29 -33.99 -20.65
CA ILE A 297 2.59 -33.43 -20.23
C ILE A 297 3.64 -33.63 -21.34
N THR A 298 3.61 -34.78 -22.02
CA THR A 298 4.53 -35.05 -23.13
C THR A 298 4.35 -34.04 -24.26
N ASP A 299 3.11 -33.73 -24.63
CA ASP A 299 2.80 -32.77 -25.69
C ASP A 299 3.29 -31.35 -25.34
N ILE A 300 3.08 -30.91 -24.09
CA ILE A 300 3.59 -29.63 -23.59
C ILE A 300 5.13 -29.59 -23.65
N LEU A 301 5.79 -30.64 -23.17
CA LEU A 301 7.25 -30.73 -23.19
C LEU A 301 7.81 -30.76 -24.61
N MET A 302 7.12 -31.43 -25.53
CA MET A 302 7.50 -31.50 -26.95
C MET A 302 7.33 -30.16 -27.66
N ALA A 303 6.29 -29.38 -27.35
CA ALA A 303 6.09 -28.04 -27.89
C ALA A 303 7.22 -27.07 -27.53
N GLN A 304 7.86 -27.26 -26.38
CA GLN A 304 8.99 -26.42 -25.93
C GLN A 304 10.35 -26.85 -26.47
N GLN A 305 10.46 -28.01 -27.14
CA GLN A 305 11.71 -28.47 -27.70
C GLN A 305 12.08 -27.68 -28.98
N LYS A 306 13.27 -27.09 -28.99
CA LYS A 306 13.81 -26.37 -30.17
C LYS A 306 14.03 -27.27 -31.40
N ARG A 307 14.06 -28.59 -31.22
CA ARG A 307 14.22 -29.59 -32.30
C ARG A 307 13.11 -30.62 -32.18
N THR A 308 12.10 -30.52 -33.04
CA THR A 308 10.98 -31.46 -33.13
C THR A 308 11.34 -32.63 -34.04
N GLY A 309 11.08 -33.87 -33.62
CA GLY A 309 11.10 -35.05 -34.51
C GLY A 309 12.21 -36.10 -34.31
N GLY A 310 13.08 -35.97 -33.31
CA GLY A 310 14.05 -37.02 -32.97
C GLY A 310 13.48 -38.03 -31.97
N LYS A 311 13.65 -39.35 -32.21
CA LYS A 311 13.22 -40.42 -31.27
C LYS A 311 13.70 -40.18 -29.83
N ARG A 312 14.94 -39.71 -29.67
CA ARG A 312 15.53 -39.36 -28.38
C ARG A 312 14.82 -38.21 -27.65
N ALA A 313 14.30 -37.23 -28.39
CA ALA A 313 13.57 -36.11 -27.79
C ALA A 313 12.22 -36.58 -27.23
N ILE A 314 11.53 -37.44 -27.99
CA ILE A 314 10.27 -38.06 -27.57
C ILE A 314 10.49 -38.90 -26.32
N GLU A 315 11.47 -39.82 -26.33
CA GLU A 315 11.81 -40.67 -25.17
C GLU A 315 12.18 -39.86 -23.91
N THR A 316 12.87 -38.73 -24.09
CA THR A 316 13.23 -37.87 -22.96
C THR A 316 12.01 -37.14 -22.40
N CYS A 317 11.11 -36.67 -23.27
CA CYS A 317 9.88 -35.97 -22.86
C CYS A 317 8.89 -36.93 -22.21
N THR A 318 8.70 -38.14 -22.77
CA THR A 318 7.84 -39.16 -22.18
C THR A 318 8.36 -39.58 -20.81
N LEU A 319 9.66 -39.82 -20.65
CA LEU A 319 10.25 -40.18 -19.36
C LEU A 319 10.02 -39.11 -18.29
N ARG A 320 10.18 -37.83 -18.66
CA ARG A 320 9.90 -36.69 -17.75
C ARG A 320 8.42 -36.58 -17.42
N ALA A 321 7.56 -36.80 -18.40
CA ALA A 321 6.11 -36.79 -18.23
C ALA A 321 5.65 -37.91 -17.28
N THR A 322 6.17 -39.13 -17.44
CA THR A 322 5.88 -40.26 -16.55
C THR A 322 6.25 -39.97 -15.10
N MET A 323 7.46 -39.43 -14.87
CA MET A 323 7.91 -39.10 -13.52
C MET A 323 7.04 -38.02 -12.86
N LEU A 324 6.65 -36.99 -13.62
CA LEU A 324 5.81 -35.91 -13.09
C LEU A 324 4.38 -36.38 -12.85
N ALA A 325 3.77 -37.13 -13.77
CA ALA A 325 2.41 -37.63 -13.63
C ALA A 325 2.27 -38.53 -12.40
N ARG A 326 3.21 -39.45 -12.18
CA ARG A 326 3.26 -40.31 -10.98
C ARG A 326 3.42 -39.50 -9.70
N TYR A 327 4.26 -38.47 -9.71
CA TYR A 327 4.41 -37.58 -8.57
C TYR A 327 3.13 -36.77 -8.29
N GLU A 328 2.42 -36.29 -9.31
CA GLU A 328 1.13 -35.59 -9.16
C GLU A 328 0.04 -36.49 -8.57
N LEU A 329 0.10 -37.80 -8.84
CA LEU A 329 -0.77 -38.83 -8.27
C LEU A 329 -0.40 -39.24 -6.83
N GLY A 330 0.69 -38.68 -6.27
CA GLY A 330 1.08 -38.85 -4.88
C GLY A 330 2.11 -39.95 -4.61
N GLU A 331 2.72 -40.55 -5.64
CA GLU A 331 3.85 -41.46 -5.46
C GLU A 331 5.08 -40.70 -4.90
N SER A 332 5.83 -41.32 -3.99
CA SER A 332 7.05 -40.71 -3.48
C SER A 332 8.15 -40.75 -4.55
N LEU A 333 9.05 -39.76 -4.54
CA LEU A 333 10.19 -39.73 -5.48
C LEU A 333 11.10 -40.97 -5.32
N GLU A 334 11.17 -41.55 -4.13
CA GLU A 334 11.92 -42.79 -3.84
C GLU A 334 11.27 -44.01 -4.50
N GLN A 335 9.93 -44.11 -4.45
CA GLN A 335 9.17 -45.17 -5.11
C GLN A 335 9.31 -45.08 -6.63
N ILE A 336 9.18 -43.88 -7.20
CA ILE A 336 9.35 -43.65 -8.64
C ILE A 336 10.78 -43.99 -9.08
N ALA A 337 11.79 -43.67 -8.27
CA ALA A 337 13.18 -43.99 -8.54
C ALA A 337 13.43 -45.50 -8.54
N GLN A 338 12.86 -46.23 -7.59
CA GLN A 338 12.94 -47.67 -7.50
C GLN A 338 12.23 -48.36 -8.67
N ASP A 339 11.04 -47.90 -9.04
CA ASP A 339 10.24 -48.46 -10.13
C ASP A 339 10.88 -48.27 -11.51
N LEU A 340 11.50 -47.11 -11.75
CA LEU A 340 12.12 -46.78 -13.04
C LEU A 340 13.59 -47.20 -13.13
N ASP A 341 14.14 -47.83 -12.09
CA ASP A 341 15.55 -48.17 -11.94
C ASP A 341 16.47 -46.96 -12.22
N ARG A 342 16.17 -45.83 -11.58
CA ARG A 342 16.92 -44.57 -11.73
C ARG A 342 17.41 -44.06 -10.38
N PRO A 343 18.57 -43.39 -10.33
CA PRO A 343 18.99 -42.69 -9.13
C PRO A 343 17.98 -41.63 -8.72
N TYR A 344 17.71 -41.53 -7.42
CA TYR A 344 16.79 -40.55 -6.83
C TYR A 344 17.03 -39.11 -7.32
N GLU A 345 18.30 -38.68 -7.39
CA GLU A 345 18.66 -37.34 -7.86
C GLU A 345 18.26 -37.07 -9.31
N THR A 346 18.24 -38.10 -10.15
CA THR A 346 17.80 -37.97 -11.55
C THR A 346 16.30 -37.73 -11.62
N VAL A 347 15.51 -38.50 -10.87
CA VAL A 347 14.05 -38.34 -10.80
C VAL A 347 13.70 -36.96 -10.27
N LYS A 348 14.32 -36.54 -9.16
CA LYS A 348 14.14 -35.21 -8.57
C LYS A 348 14.43 -34.09 -9.55
N THR A 349 15.53 -34.19 -10.30
CA THR A 349 15.92 -33.20 -11.32
C THR A 349 14.92 -33.16 -12.47
N TYR A 350 14.45 -34.32 -12.94
CA TYR A 350 13.53 -34.41 -14.07
C TYR A 350 12.13 -33.89 -13.72
N VAL A 351 11.63 -34.19 -12.52
CA VAL A 351 10.37 -33.62 -12.00
C VAL A 351 10.48 -32.10 -11.87
N LYS A 352 11.61 -31.58 -11.36
CA LYS A 352 11.85 -30.13 -11.27
C LYS A 352 11.81 -29.46 -12.65
N LEU A 353 12.51 -30.02 -13.63
CA LEU A 353 12.55 -29.49 -15.01
C LEU A 353 11.17 -29.56 -15.68
N ALA A 354 10.44 -30.65 -15.50
CA ALA A 354 9.10 -30.81 -16.07
C ALA A 354 8.09 -29.81 -15.46
N ARG A 355 8.15 -29.57 -14.15
CA ARG A 355 7.32 -28.54 -13.49
C ARG A 355 7.63 -27.13 -13.97
N GLN A 356 8.91 -26.82 -14.19
CA GLN A 356 9.31 -25.52 -14.68
C GLN A 356 8.78 -25.29 -16.10
N ALA A 357 8.77 -26.33 -16.93
CA ALA A 357 8.20 -26.29 -18.28
C ALA A 357 6.68 -26.03 -18.28
N ILE A 358 5.91 -26.65 -17.39
CA ILE A 358 4.43 -26.51 -17.36
C ILE A 358 3.97 -25.18 -16.73
N ARG A 359 4.81 -24.51 -15.95
CA ARG A 359 4.50 -23.21 -15.33
C ARG A 359 4.64 -22.00 -16.27
N VAL A 360 5.14 -22.23 -17.48
CA VAL A 360 5.23 -21.24 -18.58
C VAL A 360 3.97 -21.34 -19.41
#